data_AF-A0AAJ4Z9D0-F1
#
_entry.id   AF-A0AAJ4Z9D0-F1
#
_cell.length_a   1.000
_cell.length_b   1.000
_cell.length_c   1.000
_cell.angle_alpha   90.00
_cell.angle_beta   90.00
_cell.angle_gamma   90.00
#
_symmetry.space_group_name_H-M   'P 1'
#
loop_
_entity.id
_entity.type
_entity.pdbx_description
1 polymer ?
#
loop_
_entity_poly.entity_id
_entity_poly.type
_entity_poly.pdbx_seq_one_letter_code
_entity_poly.pdbx_strand_id
1 'polypeptide(L)'
;MLSGHRSYLLVGLLHFLCATAVFADPQPALVDQDSTGIALTREAWRKTITEAAPPGPGCFQVTYPGIVAKQVPCGPSPVRPRFSPPTTSGKGGQKIVGDGKGYVLVAPQRQILSRVAGSFPSIKGVTSVSTFAGLPGERHSYTLQLNAKTSVPTSICQGLGEHCNVIQQFVYTTSDYSAPGDDAEIGISYWVLGADSCPKPLERYGSFCAAGSPTMKVPRIPATDLDKVELWGLAYPGVYDRLFLFYKDTIYMLNTDTSMLRLGEAWNWAEFNIFGKDAGGEAIFNPGSALDVRLAAVFGGNYKVVPQCANGSVTAEYNNLVLVDGSCKTWGYPNPAGVGAPYIQFSEASDDNPNVWPKLTFFNPAVSGFDKLQWTLQIQQTGSGRQWRWSQQNTSSWNGFMRLDVLPGDRKSDGTVAFSLGDDPVVVFSGKSPSCAKNNAGVTCSISYPWVLGRSYTLTIKSAAQDPTQPVWTGTVTDDLTGISTTIGTIAITSVGSAIFTNWALIPPNSAVYATLDSSQSPPSRFSECSELPFVDAVVSMPVGYYANQPAPMTENSFVGNCVWYDPVAPGQYDLRIGGAGHE
;
A
#
# COMPACT_ATOMS: atom_id res chain seq x y z
N MET A 1 82.66 -45.41 35.15
CA MET A 1 83.50 -44.31 34.63
C MET A 1 82.82 -43.01 35.09
N LEU A 2 83.01 -42.53 36.33
CA LEU A 2 84.13 -41.70 36.83
C LEU A 2 84.41 -40.53 35.87
N SER A 3 84.35 -39.24 36.20
CA SER A 3 84.58 -38.49 37.46
C SER A 3 84.08 -37.04 37.22
N GLY A 4 83.34 -36.37 38.13
CA GLY A 4 83.88 -35.50 39.22
C GLY A 4 83.65 -34.02 38.86
N HIS A 5 83.35 -33.03 39.72
CA HIS A 5 83.34 -32.88 41.18
C HIS A 5 82.37 -31.75 41.59
N ARG A 6 81.88 -31.82 42.84
CA ARG A 6 81.18 -30.75 43.56
C ARG A 6 82.18 -29.71 44.08
N SER A 7 81.77 -28.44 44.20
CA SER A 7 82.21 -27.54 45.29
C SER A 7 81.20 -26.42 45.49
N TYR A 8 80.78 -26.28 46.75
CA TYR A 8 79.89 -25.24 47.28
C TYR A 8 80.71 -23.99 47.65
N LEU A 9 80.17 -22.80 47.44
CA LEU A 9 80.55 -21.61 48.21
C LEU A 9 79.37 -20.63 48.28
N LEU A 10 78.84 -20.51 49.51
CA LEU A 10 77.99 -19.42 49.98
C LEU A 10 78.77 -18.11 49.97
N VAL A 11 78.19 -17.01 49.47
CA VAL A 11 78.23 -15.67 50.09
C VAL A 11 77.04 -14.84 49.56
N GLY A 12 76.30 -14.21 50.47
CA GLY A 12 75.70 -12.88 50.20
C GLY A 12 74.17 -12.80 50.09
N LEU A 13 73.47 -12.89 51.21
CA LEU A 13 72.17 -12.25 51.39
C LEU A 13 72.32 -10.73 51.17
N LEU A 14 71.61 -10.17 50.18
CA LEU A 14 71.22 -8.76 50.20
C LEU A 14 69.71 -8.67 50.06
N HIS A 15 69.10 -8.19 51.14
CA HIS A 15 67.72 -7.77 51.18
C HIS A 15 67.53 -6.59 50.22
N PHE A 16 66.65 -6.74 49.23
CA PHE A 16 65.94 -5.62 48.65
C PHE A 16 64.44 -5.91 48.78
N LEU A 17 63.83 -5.22 49.74
CA LEU A 17 62.40 -4.93 49.76
C LEU A 17 62.06 -4.19 48.46
N CYS A 18 61.58 -4.90 47.46
CA CYS A 18 60.86 -4.29 46.35
C CYS A 18 59.38 -4.49 46.63
N ALA A 19 58.73 -3.47 47.18
CA ALA A 19 57.29 -3.39 47.25
C ALA A 19 56.76 -3.55 45.81
N THR A 20 56.16 -4.68 45.50
CA THR A 20 55.34 -4.80 44.29
C THR A 20 54.15 -3.88 44.51
N ALA A 21 54.19 -2.71 43.87
CA ALA A 21 53.01 -1.88 43.72
C ALA A 21 51.92 -2.75 43.08
N VAL A 22 50.90 -3.08 43.88
CA VAL A 22 49.61 -3.47 43.35
C VAL A 22 49.15 -2.28 42.53
N PHE A 23 49.23 -2.38 41.21
CA PHE A 23 48.43 -1.51 40.36
C PHE A 23 46.99 -1.90 40.65
N ALA A 24 46.37 -1.20 41.61
CA ALA A 24 44.95 -1.06 41.66
C ALA A 24 44.57 -0.45 40.30
N ASP A 25 43.97 -1.28 39.45
CA ASP A 25 43.32 -0.81 38.23
C ASP A 25 42.41 0.34 38.64
N PRO A 26 42.57 1.56 38.10
CA PRO A 26 41.67 2.64 38.44
C PRO A 26 40.28 2.19 37.98
N GLN A 27 39.40 1.90 38.95
CA GLN A 27 37.96 1.96 38.71
C GLN A 27 37.72 3.26 37.94
N PRO A 28 37.08 3.25 36.77
CA PRO A 28 36.63 4.49 36.18
C PRO A 28 35.70 5.12 37.22
N ALA A 29 36.18 6.23 37.79
CA ALA A 29 35.39 7.07 38.67
C ALA A 29 34.06 7.34 37.97
N LEU A 30 32.98 7.33 38.75
CA LEU A 30 31.70 7.88 38.34
C LEU A 30 31.94 9.32 37.88
N VAL A 31 32.02 9.49 36.58
CA VAL A 31 32.01 10.81 35.95
C VAL A 31 30.56 11.24 35.94
N ASP A 32 30.18 11.99 36.97
CA ASP A 32 29.06 12.91 36.88
C ASP A 32 29.54 14.09 36.01
N GLN A 33 29.27 14.02 34.70
CA GLN A 33 29.42 15.15 33.78
C GLN A 33 28.06 15.43 33.15
N ASP A 34 27.29 16.24 33.85
CA ASP A 34 26.45 17.22 33.19
C ASP A 34 27.34 18.35 32.65
N SER A 35 27.13 18.71 31.38
CA SER A 35 27.61 19.94 30.69
C SER A 35 29.10 20.12 30.28
N THR A 36 29.53 19.47 29.17
CA THR A 36 30.35 20.14 28.12
C THR A 36 30.04 19.61 26.70
N GLY A 37 28.90 20.05 26.14
CA GLY A 37 28.91 20.96 24.99
C GLY A 37 29.46 20.54 23.61
N ILE A 38 29.37 19.28 23.17
CA ILE A 38 29.23 19.01 21.72
C ILE A 38 27.92 18.26 21.51
N ALA A 39 26.88 18.97 21.10
CA ALA A 39 25.68 18.35 20.59
C ALA A 39 26.04 17.59 19.31
N LEU A 40 26.17 16.26 19.40
CA LEU A 40 26.26 15.40 18.23
C LEU A 40 25.03 15.67 17.36
N THR A 41 25.18 15.63 16.03
CA THR A 41 24.00 15.57 15.16
C THR A 41 23.16 14.36 15.58
N ARG A 42 21.82 14.44 15.47
CA ARG A 42 20.95 13.32 15.85
C ARG A 42 21.35 12.00 15.17
N GLU A 43 21.81 12.08 13.93
CA GLU A 43 22.33 10.94 13.17
C GLU A 43 23.61 10.36 13.79
N ALA A 44 24.58 11.21 14.14
CA ALA A 44 25.80 10.78 14.80
C ALA A 44 25.51 10.20 16.19
N TRP A 45 24.60 10.81 16.93
CA TRP A 45 24.13 10.30 18.22
C TRP A 45 23.48 8.91 18.08
N ARG A 46 22.53 8.73 17.16
CA ARG A 46 21.90 7.43 16.90
C ARG A 46 22.94 6.38 16.57
N LYS A 47 23.90 6.70 15.70
CA LYS A 47 25.01 5.81 15.35
C LYS A 47 25.80 5.40 16.61
N THR A 48 26.25 6.37 17.41
CA THR A 48 26.99 6.13 18.65
C THR A 48 26.24 5.20 19.60
N ILE A 49 24.95 5.45 19.85
CA ILE A 49 24.15 4.58 20.73
C ILE A 49 24.05 3.16 20.19
N THR A 50 23.79 3.01 18.89
CA THR A 50 23.58 1.68 18.30
C THR A 50 24.85 0.84 18.26
N GLU A 51 26.03 1.47 18.10
CA GLU A 51 27.33 0.82 18.18
C GLU A 51 27.71 0.46 19.63
N ALA A 52 27.32 1.29 20.60
CA ALA A 52 27.55 1.10 22.03
C ALA A 52 26.36 0.45 22.77
N ALA A 53 25.45 -0.20 22.04
CA ALA A 53 24.23 -0.74 22.63
C ALA A 53 24.54 -1.74 23.76
N PRO A 54 23.74 -1.78 24.85
CA PRO A 54 24.00 -2.65 25.99
C PRO A 54 24.22 -4.11 25.58
N PRO A 55 25.29 -4.77 26.10
CA PRO A 55 25.66 -6.12 25.66
C PRO A 55 24.87 -7.23 26.35
N GLY A 56 23.95 -6.93 27.25
CA GLY A 56 23.16 -7.91 27.99
C GLY A 56 21.66 -7.90 27.67
N PRO A 57 20.94 -8.96 28.08
CA PRO A 57 19.48 -9.00 27.99
C PRO A 57 18.82 -7.94 28.86
N GLY A 58 17.64 -7.50 28.44
CA GLY A 58 16.82 -6.54 29.17
C GLY A 58 16.24 -5.46 28.27
N CYS A 59 15.52 -4.54 28.91
CA CYS A 59 14.88 -3.41 28.27
C CYS A 59 15.64 -2.15 28.65
N PHE A 60 15.95 -1.32 27.65
CA PHE A 60 16.77 -0.13 27.83
C PHE A 60 16.17 1.02 27.04
N GLN A 61 16.37 2.23 27.51
CA GLN A 61 16.05 3.44 26.75
C GLN A 61 17.14 4.48 26.86
N VAL A 62 17.27 5.30 25.83
CA VAL A 62 18.11 6.49 25.86
C VAL A 62 17.46 7.63 25.11
N THR A 63 17.54 8.84 25.68
CA THR A 63 16.93 10.05 25.12
C THR A 63 18.00 11.06 24.80
N TYR A 64 17.98 11.60 23.59
CA TYR A 64 18.88 12.64 23.12
C TYR A 64 18.80 13.88 24.04
N PRO A 65 19.94 14.52 24.38
CA PRO A 65 21.30 14.24 23.90
C PRO A 65 22.08 13.20 24.72
N GLY A 66 21.45 12.55 25.71
CA GLY A 66 22.14 11.59 26.58
C GLY A 66 22.68 10.39 25.81
N ILE A 67 23.86 9.88 26.17
CA ILE A 67 24.54 8.78 25.47
C ILE A 67 24.55 7.45 26.24
N VAL A 68 23.99 7.45 27.45
CA VAL A 68 23.98 6.27 28.34
C VAL A 68 22.59 5.65 28.32
N ALA A 69 22.53 4.39 27.87
CA ALA A 69 21.32 3.59 27.92
C ALA A 69 20.95 3.26 29.38
N LYS A 70 19.74 3.64 29.79
CA LYS A 70 19.19 3.33 31.11
C LYS A 70 18.36 2.06 31.01
N GLN A 71 18.67 1.07 31.86
CA GLN A 71 17.85 -0.12 31.98
C GLN A 71 16.50 0.24 32.61
N VAL A 72 15.43 -0.31 32.06
CA VAL A 72 14.06 -0.16 32.55
C VAL A 72 13.42 -1.54 32.69
N PRO A 73 12.34 -1.68 33.49
CA PRO A 73 11.64 -2.94 33.62
C PRO A 73 11.09 -3.43 32.28
N CYS A 74 11.33 -4.69 31.96
CA CYS A 74 10.58 -5.39 30.92
C CYS A 74 9.22 -5.84 31.46
N GLY A 75 8.21 -5.87 30.60
CA GLY A 75 6.95 -6.57 30.82
C GLY A 75 7.10 -8.09 30.71
N PRO A 76 6.09 -8.86 31.15
CA PRO A 76 6.13 -10.31 31.08
C PRO A 76 6.11 -10.81 29.63
N SER A 77 6.75 -11.96 29.39
CA SER A 77 6.54 -12.71 28.15
C SER A 77 5.09 -13.20 28.09
N PRO A 78 4.33 -12.89 27.02
CA PRO A 78 2.97 -13.36 26.92
C PRO A 78 2.97 -14.88 26.67
N VAL A 79 2.06 -15.61 27.33
CA VAL A 79 1.91 -17.07 27.20
C VAL A 79 1.54 -17.47 25.77
N ARG A 80 0.87 -16.57 25.05
CA ARG A 80 0.55 -16.73 23.63
C ARG A 80 1.23 -15.59 22.86
N PRO A 81 1.72 -15.85 21.64
CA PRO A 81 2.12 -14.76 20.76
C PRO A 81 0.98 -13.74 20.66
N ARG A 82 1.30 -12.46 20.85
CA ARG A 82 0.33 -11.35 20.71
C ARG A 82 0.05 -11.00 19.25
N PHE A 83 0.63 -11.72 18.31
CA PHE A 83 0.62 -11.41 16.89
C PHE A 83 0.02 -12.58 16.13
N SER A 84 -0.52 -12.34 14.93
CA SER A 84 -1.14 -13.43 14.18
C SER A 84 -0.10 -14.44 13.73
N PRO A 85 -0.50 -15.71 13.59
CA PRO A 85 0.34 -16.67 12.90
C PRO A 85 0.65 -16.15 11.49
N PRO A 86 1.87 -16.32 11.00
CA PRO A 86 2.19 -16.01 9.61
C PRO A 86 1.36 -16.85 8.65
N THR A 87 0.96 -16.30 7.50
CA THR A 87 0.27 -17.06 6.44
C THR A 87 1.25 -17.64 5.42
N THR A 88 0.93 -18.83 4.92
CA THR A 88 1.61 -19.43 3.75
C THR A 88 0.76 -19.36 2.47
N SER A 89 -0.48 -18.87 2.57
CA SER A 89 -1.47 -18.81 1.49
C SER A 89 -2.31 -17.56 1.63
N GLY A 90 -2.16 -16.60 0.70
CA GLY A 90 -2.97 -15.39 0.68
C GLY A 90 -4.43 -15.68 0.33
N LYS A 91 -5.37 -15.01 0.99
CA LYS A 91 -6.77 -15.05 0.55
C LYS A 91 -6.89 -14.27 -0.75
N GLY A 92 -7.26 -14.98 -1.83
CA GLY A 92 -7.49 -14.38 -3.14
C GLY A 92 -8.64 -13.39 -3.11
N GLY A 93 -8.34 -12.11 -2.93
CA GLY A 93 -9.28 -10.98 -3.07
C GLY A 93 -8.57 -9.65 -2.90
N GLN A 94 -8.68 -8.77 -3.91
CA GLN A 94 -8.18 -7.37 -4.02
C GLN A 94 -6.71 -7.06 -3.62
N LYS A 95 -6.14 -6.00 -4.19
CA LYS A 95 -4.69 -5.65 -4.10
C LYS A 95 -4.34 -4.95 -2.77
N ILE A 96 -4.51 -5.65 -1.64
CA ILE A 96 -4.11 -5.18 -0.30
C ILE A 96 -2.63 -5.50 -0.01
N VAL A 97 -1.96 -4.70 0.83
CA VAL A 97 -0.58 -4.98 1.29
C VAL A 97 -0.61 -5.83 2.56
N GLY A 98 0.11 -6.94 2.57
CA GLY A 98 0.00 -8.01 3.55
C GLY A 98 -0.71 -9.25 2.99
N ASP A 99 -0.99 -10.23 3.84
CA ASP A 99 -1.64 -11.51 3.49
C ASP A 99 -1.15 -12.15 2.17
N GLY A 100 0.17 -12.30 2.06
CA GLY A 100 0.82 -12.90 0.88
C GLY A 100 1.10 -11.93 -0.29
N LYS A 101 0.74 -10.65 -0.18
CA LYS A 101 1.06 -9.60 -1.18
C LYS A 101 1.91 -8.49 -0.56
N GLY A 102 3.06 -8.19 -1.14
CA GLY A 102 3.97 -7.21 -0.56
C GLY A 102 5.28 -7.14 -1.33
N TYR A 103 6.14 -6.21 -0.92
CA TYR A 103 7.53 -6.17 -1.35
C TYR A 103 8.45 -6.50 -0.19
N VAL A 104 9.48 -7.29 -0.48
CA VAL A 104 10.32 -7.90 0.54
C VAL A 104 11.78 -7.79 0.16
N LEU A 105 12.60 -7.57 1.17
CA LEU A 105 14.05 -7.51 1.06
C LEU A 105 14.60 -8.92 1.11
N VAL A 106 15.28 -9.32 0.04
CA VAL A 106 15.93 -10.63 -0.06
C VAL A 106 17.44 -10.46 -0.11
N ALA A 107 18.15 -11.25 0.69
CA ALA A 107 19.60 -11.28 0.65
C ALA A 107 20.08 -11.94 -0.66
N PRO A 108 21.05 -11.35 -1.37
CA PRO A 108 21.65 -12.02 -2.52
C PRO A 108 22.41 -13.28 -2.09
N GLN A 109 22.60 -14.21 -3.02
CA GLN A 109 23.01 -15.59 -2.72
C GLN A 109 24.21 -15.69 -1.75
N ARG A 110 24.05 -16.55 -0.73
CA ARG A 110 25.01 -16.84 0.37
C ARG A 110 25.25 -15.69 1.36
N GLN A 111 24.51 -14.59 1.28
CA GLN A 111 24.55 -13.52 2.29
C GLN A 111 23.49 -13.76 3.36
N ILE A 112 23.82 -13.42 4.59
CA ILE A 112 22.92 -13.50 5.75
C ILE A 112 22.73 -12.10 6.32
N LEU A 113 21.48 -11.74 6.55
CA LEU A 113 21.07 -10.51 7.21
C LEU A 113 21.49 -10.57 8.68
N SER A 114 22.11 -9.49 9.14
CA SER A 114 22.46 -9.30 10.56
C SER A 114 21.66 -8.18 11.21
N ARG A 115 21.18 -7.26 10.39
CA ARG A 115 20.35 -6.12 10.79
C ARG A 115 19.47 -5.70 9.63
N VAL A 116 18.20 -5.44 9.92
CA VAL A 116 17.26 -4.78 9.00
C VAL A 116 16.59 -3.63 9.75
N ALA A 117 16.49 -2.49 9.09
CA ALA A 117 15.85 -1.28 9.60
C ALA A 117 14.70 -0.90 8.66
N GLY A 118 13.47 -0.92 9.20
CA GLY A 118 12.26 -0.45 8.54
C GLY A 118 11.97 1.00 8.88
N SER A 119 11.60 1.82 7.89
CA SER A 119 11.22 3.22 8.05
C SER A 119 10.26 3.69 6.95
N PHE A 120 9.67 4.88 7.15
CA PHE A 120 8.84 5.56 6.17
C PHE A 120 9.49 6.89 5.74
N PRO A 121 10.30 6.94 4.67
CA PRO A 121 10.98 8.17 4.26
C PRO A 121 10.04 9.32 3.90
N SER A 122 8.80 9.02 3.49
CA SER A 122 7.78 10.00 3.18
C SER A 122 6.41 9.43 3.51
N ILE A 123 5.58 10.23 4.16
CA ILE A 123 4.14 9.98 4.33
C ILE A 123 3.37 11.18 3.78
N LYS A 124 2.28 10.93 3.05
CA LYS A 124 1.43 11.97 2.47
C LYS A 124 -0.03 11.62 2.76
N GLY A 125 -0.84 12.63 3.10
CA GLY A 125 -2.26 12.46 3.38
C GLY A 125 -2.59 11.65 4.64
N VAL A 126 -1.63 11.00 5.30
CA VAL A 126 -1.89 10.17 6.49
C VAL A 126 -2.26 11.03 7.69
N THR A 127 -3.51 10.91 8.12
CA THR A 127 -4.07 11.58 9.31
C THR A 127 -4.56 10.58 10.35
N SER A 128 -4.95 9.36 9.93
CA SER A 128 -5.38 8.30 10.83
C SER A 128 -5.14 6.91 10.24
N VAL A 129 -4.91 5.96 11.14
CA VAL A 129 -4.95 4.51 10.86
C VAL A 129 -5.87 3.88 11.91
N SER A 130 -6.79 3.02 11.50
CA SER A 130 -7.70 2.28 12.39
C SER A 130 -7.65 0.78 12.12
N THR A 131 -8.05 -0.04 13.09
CA THR A 131 -8.32 -1.46 12.85
C THR A 131 -9.80 -1.69 12.58
N PHE A 132 -10.15 -2.64 11.71
CA PHE A 132 -11.54 -2.98 11.42
C PHE A 132 -12.23 -3.64 12.63
N ALA A 133 -13.13 -2.94 13.32
CA ALA A 133 -14.25 -3.55 14.08
C ALA A 133 -15.37 -2.56 14.47
N GLY A 134 -15.83 -1.67 13.58
CA GLY A 134 -17.19 -1.11 13.65
C GLY A 134 -17.64 -0.38 14.94
N LEU A 135 -16.74 0.02 15.84
CA LEU A 135 -17.10 0.82 17.01
C LEU A 135 -16.73 2.29 16.81
N PRO A 136 -17.65 3.24 17.08
CA PRO A 136 -17.33 4.66 17.04
C PRO A 136 -16.26 5.02 18.09
N GLY A 137 -15.10 5.51 17.65
CA GLY A 137 -14.06 6.08 18.54
C GLY A 137 -12.63 5.55 18.36
N GLU A 138 -12.42 4.54 17.51
CA GLU A 138 -11.13 3.87 17.34
C GLU A 138 -10.19 4.62 16.38
N ARG A 139 -9.36 5.51 16.92
CA ARG A 139 -8.29 6.17 16.16
C ARG A 139 -6.92 5.62 16.59
N HIS A 140 -6.04 5.32 15.64
CA HIS A 140 -4.63 4.93 15.81
C HIS A 140 -4.39 3.52 16.38
N SER A 141 -5.11 2.50 15.89
CA SER A 141 -4.83 1.10 16.23
C SER A 141 -4.11 0.46 15.04
N TYR A 142 -2.88 -0.02 15.23
CA TYR A 142 -2.07 -0.69 14.20
C TYR A 142 -0.86 -1.40 14.81
N THR A 143 -0.21 -2.23 14.00
CA THR A 143 1.10 -2.80 14.29
C THR A 143 2.14 -2.30 13.28
N LEU A 144 3.36 -2.04 13.73
CA LEU A 144 4.53 -2.00 12.84
C LEU A 144 5.21 -3.35 12.96
N GLN A 145 5.29 -4.07 11.86
CA GLN A 145 5.89 -5.41 11.87
C GLN A 145 7.11 -5.41 10.96
N LEU A 146 8.24 -5.84 11.50
CA LEU A 146 9.38 -6.31 10.72
C LEU A 146 9.39 -7.84 10.80
N ASN A 147 8.97 -8.49 9.74
CA ASN A 147 8.88 -9.94 9.66
C ASN A 147 10.15 -10.49 9.01
N ALA A 148 10.74 -11.50 9.63
CA ALA A 148 11.97 -12.15 9.21
C ALA A 148 11.72 -13.62 8.92
N LYS A 149 12.31 -14.12 7.82
CA LYS A 149 12.23 -15.51 7.40
C LYS A 149 13.61 -16.03 6.98
N THR A 150 13.79 -17.34 7.06
CA THR A 150 14.94 -18.05 6.51
C THR A 150 14.53 -18.90 5.30
N SER A 151 15.40 -19.00 4.29
CA SER A 151 15.19 -19.92 3.16
C SER A 151 15.84 -21.29 3.35
N VAL A 152 16.67 -21.43 4.39
CA VAL A 152 17.22 -22.70 4.85
C VAL A 152 16.83 -22.91 6.31
N PRO A 153 16.56 -24.15 6.75
CA PRO A 153 16.23 -24.41 8.14
C PRO A 153 17.38 -23.99 9.07
N THR A 154 17.05 -23.29 10.16
CA THR A 154 18.04 -23.06 11.23
C THR A 154 18.21 -24.35 12.04
N SER A 155 19.21 -24.39 12.90
CA SER A 155 19.47 -25.57 13.73
C SER A 155 18.31 -25.92 14.67
N ILE A 156 17.37 -25.01 14.95
CA ILE A 156 16.14 -25.34 15.70
C ILE A 156 15.26 -26.37 14.96
N CYS A 157 15.34 -26.42 13.63
CA CYS A 157 14.54 -27.31 12.79
C CYS A 157 15.17 -28.71 12.61
N GLN A 158 16.37 -28.95 13.14
CA GLN A 158 17.03 -30.25 13.01
C GLN A 158 16.19 -31.35 13.70
N GLY A 159 15.74 -32.33 12.92
CA GLY A 159 14.94 -33.45 13.43
C GLY A 159 13.48 -33.12 13.72
N LEU A 160 12.97 -31.95 13.30
CA LEU A 160 11.57 -31.55 13.51
C LEU A 160 10.66 -31.73 12.29
N GLY A 161 11.15 -32.35 11.21
CA GLY A 161 10.41 -32.59 9.97
C GLY A 161 11.00 -31.85 8.76
N GLU A 162 10.71 -32.34 7.55
CA GLU A 162 11.28 -31.85 6.28
C GLU A 162 10.75 -30.46 5.87
N HIS A 163 9.61 -30.04 6.42
CA HIS A 163 8.96 -28.76 6.12
C HIS A 163 9.12 -27.72 7.24
N CYS A 164 10.00 -27.98 8.21
CA CYS A 164 10.25 -27.06 9.30
C CYS A 164 10.82 -25.73 8.79
N ASN A 165 10.13 -24.64 9.09
CA ASN A 165 10.53 -23.28 8.73
C ASN A 165 10.33 -22.35 9.93
N VAL A 166 11.13 -21.29 10.01
CA VAL A 166 11.06 -20.32 11.09
C VAL A 166 10.66 -18.94 10.58
N ILE A 167 9.81 -18.26 11.33
CA ILE A 167 9.42 -16.87 11.11
C ILE A 167 9.53 -16.14 12.44
N GLN A 168 10.19 -14.98 12.41
CA GLN A 168 10.35 -14.11 13.56
C GLN A 168 9.76 -12.75 13.24
N GLN A 169 8.96 -12.18 14.13
CA GLN A 169 8.35 -10.86 13.93
C GLN A 169 8.86 -9.93 15.03
N PHE A 170 9.49 -8.84 14.64
CA PHE A 170 9.81 -7.73 15.53
C PHE A 170 8.67 -6.74 15.42
N VAL A 171 7.95 -6.49 16.51
CA VAL A 171 6.67 -5.79 16.43
C VAL A 171 6.60 -4.65 17.42
N TYR A 172 6.10 -3.51 16.95
CA TYR A 172 5.45 -2.50 17.76
C TYR A 172 3.93 -2.66 17.60
N THR A 173 3.19 -2.60 18.70
CA THR A 173 1.72 -2.65 18.69
C THR A 173 1.14 -1.57 19.57
N THR A 174 0.08 -0.93 19.10
CA THR A 174 -0.78 -0.11 19.94
C THR A 174 -1.61 -1.01 20.85
N SER A 175 -1.83 -0.59 22.10
CA SER A 175 -2.41 -1.40 23.18
C SER A 175 -3.73 -2.12 22.89
N ASP A 176 -4.01 -3.16 23.69
CA ASP A 176 -5.24 -3.96 23.66
C ASP A 176 -6.47 -3.17 24.14
N TYR A 177 -7.62 -3.53 23.59
CA TYR A 177 -8.91 -2.83 23.68
C TYR A 177 -9.52 -2.62 25.08
N SER A 178 -8.94 -3.20 26.14
CA SER A 178 -9.72 -3.52 27.34
C SER A 178 -9.53 -2.58 28.52
N ALA A 179 -8.66 -1.56 28.47
CA ALA A 179 -8.57 -0.56 29.54
C ALA A 179 -8.15 0.84 29.06
N PRO A 180 -8.80 1.93 29.53
CA PRO A 180 -8.28 3.27 29.36
C PRO A 180 -6.94 3.40 30.11
N GLY A 181 -5.85 3.59 29.38
CA GLY A 181 -4.50 3.80 29.92
C GLY A 181 -3.43 2.79 29.50
N ASP A 182 -3.74 1.81 28.64
CA ASP A 182 -2.70 0.87 28.18
C ASP A 182 -1.71 1.54 27.22
N ASP A 183 -0.43 1.55 27.61
CA ASP A 183 0.69 1.99 26.78
C ASP A 183 0.93 1.02 25.60
N ALA A 184 1.34 1.57 24.45
CA ALA A 184 1.84 0.80 23.32
C ALA A 184 3.08 -0.01 23.75
N GLU A 185 3.40 -1.07 23.00
CA GLU A 185 4.52 -1.94 23.37
C GLU A 185 5.30 -2.46 22.18
N ILE A 186 6.55 -2.81 22.44
CA ILE A 186 7.42 -3.54 21.52
C ILE A 186 7.71 -4.94 22.07
N GLY A 187 7.86 -5.90 21.17
CA GLY A 187 8.20 -7.28 21.49
C GLY A 187 8.56 -8.10 20.26
N ILE A 188 9.01 -9.33 20.47
CA ILE A 188 9.40 -10.27 19.42
C ILE A 188 8.49 -11.49 19.50
N SER A 189 7.93 -11.87 18.34
CA SER A 189 7.18 -13.10 18.14
C SER A 189 8.04 -14.16 17.47
N TYR A 190 7.92 -15.39 17.93
CA TYR A 190 8.65 -16.53 17.40
C TYR A 190 7.67 -17.58 16.88
N TRP A 191 7.87 -18.03 15.63
CA TRP A 191 7.05 -19.04 14.98
C TRP A 191 7.91 -20.11 14.33
N VAL A 192 7.56 -21.38 14.57
CA VAL A 192 8.03 -22.53 13.81
C VAL A 192 6.83 -23.17 13.12
N LEU A 193 6.93 -23.31 11.81
CA LEU A 193 5.91 -23.85 10.92
C LEU A 193 6.35 -25.23 10.43
N GLY A 194 5.41 -26.13 10.21
CA GLY A 194 5.69 -27.45 9.61
C GLY A 194 6.52 -28.39 10.50
N ALA A 195 6.56 -28.15 11.82
CA ALA A 195 7.27 -28.99 12.77
C ALA A 195 6.37 -30.08 13.39
N ASP A 196 6.86 -31.32 13.43
CA ASP A 196 6.15 -32.47 14.01
C ASP A 196 5.87 -32.28 15.51
N SER A 197 6.82 -31.69 16.23
CA SER A 197 6.72 -31.36 17.66
C SER A 197 7.30 -29.98 17.96
N CYS A 198 6.83 -29.35 19.05
CA CYS A 198 7.29 -28.02 19.42
C CYS A 198 8.59 -28.08 20.25
N PRO A 199 9.69 -27.48 19.75
CA PRO A 199 10.92 -27.41 20.50
C PRO A 199 10.73 -26.44 21.67
N LYS A 200 11.14 -26.82 22.87
CA LYS A 200 11.09 -25.91 24.03
C LYS A 200 12.05 -24.73 23.82
N PRO A 201 11.68 -23.50 24.23
CA PRO A 201 10.51 -23.13 25.03
C PRO A 201 9.22 -22.86 24.23
N LEU A 202 9.20 -23.10 22.91
CA LEU A 202 8.00 -22.86 22.10
C LEU A 202 6.87 -23.84 22.46
N GLU A 203 5.64 -23.34 22.41
CA GLU A 203 4.43 -24.10 22.73
C GLU A 203 3.55 -24.27 21.50
N ARG A 204 2.66 -25.27 21.52
CA ARG A 204 1.77 -25.55 20.41
C ARG A 204 0.71 -24.44 20.31
N TYR A 205 0.62 -23.83 19.13
CA TYR A 205 -0.40 -22.84 18.77
C TYR A 205 -1.04 -23.22 17.43
N GLY A 206 -2.22 -23.84 17.48
CA GLY A 206 -2.84 -24.42 16.29
C GLY A 206 -1.91 -25.45 15.62
N SER A 207 -1.63 -25.26 14.33
CA SER A 207 -0.69 -26.07 13.55
C SER A 207 0.78 -25.63 13.68
N PHE A 208 1.07 -24.59 14.48
CA PHE A 208 2.37 -23.97 14.61
C PHE A 208 2.96 -24.18 16.01
N CYS A 209 4.24 -23.88 16.17
CA CYS A 209 4.88 -23.74 17.46
C CYS A 209 5.28 -22.28 17.65
N ALA A 210 5.01 -21.71 18.82
CA ALA A 210 5.16 -20.28 19.00
C ALA A 210 5.57 -19.89 20.42
N ALA A 211 6.18 -18.71 20.53
CA ALA A 211 6.52 -18.06 21.80
C ALA A 211 6.58 -16.53 21.61
N GLY A 212 6.50 -15.79 22.70
CA GLY A 212 6.77 -14.36 22.73
C GLY A 212 7.97 -14.03 23.62
N SER A 213 8.72 -12.99 23.26
CA SER A 213 9.71 -12.39 24.17
C SER A 213 9.00 -11.64 25.32
N PRO A 214 9.75 -11.20 26.35
CA PRO A 214 9.32 -10.08 27.18
C PRO A 214 8.92 -8.88 26.32
N THR A 215 8.07 -8.00 26.83
CA THR A 215 7.69 -6.77 26.12
C THR A 215 8.30 -5.53 26.80
N MET A 216 8.28 -4.40 26.11
CA MET A 216 8.66 -3.11 26.68
C MET A 216 7.58 -2.09 26.35
N LYS A 217 7.10 -1.36 27.35
CA LYS A 217 6.16 -0.26 27.14
C LYS A 217 6.87 0.90 26.46
N VAL A 218 6.19 1.50 25.48
CA VAL A 218 6.66 2.62 24.70
C VAL A 218 5.52 3.61 24.46
N PRO A 219 5.80 4.87 24.11
CA PRO A 219 4.76 5.81 23.77
C PRO A 219 3.95 5.36 22.56
N ARG A 220 2.66 5.70 22.56
CA ARG A 220 1.82 5.56 21.37
C ARG A 220 2.31 6.51 20.29
N ILE A 221 2.56 5.97 19.11
CA ILE A 221 2.96 6.69 17.91
C ILE A 221 1.68 7.09 17.15
N PRO A 222 1.43 8.39 16.93
CA PRO A 222 0.36 8.84 16.04
C PRO A 222 0.65 8.46 14.58
N ALA A 223 -0.42 8.23 13.80
CA ALA A 223 -0.28 7.96 12.36
C ALA A 223 0.42 9.10 11.58
N THR A 224 0.27 10.34 12.05
CA THR A 224 0.94 11.53 11.48
C THR A 224 2.44 11.61 11.78
N ASP A 225 2.96 10.72 12.61
CA ASP A 225 4.36 10.69 13.07
C ASP A 225 5.12 9.48 12.49
N LEU A 226 4.53 8.72 11.56
CA LEU A 226 5.14 7.51 10.99
C LEU A 226 6.48 7.78 10.30
N ASP A 227 6.66 8.96 9.71
CA ASP A 227 7.92 9.43 9.12
C ASP A 227 9.05 9.68 10.14
N LYS A 228 8.71 9.67 11.44
CA LYS A 228 9.65 9.86 12.57
C LYS A 228 10.00 8.55 13.26
N VAL A 229 9.61 7.42 12.69
CA VAL A 229 9.80 6.09 13.26
C VAL A 229 10.75 5.24 12.45
N GLU A 230 11.57 4.48 13.17
CA GLU A 230 12.41 3.43 12.59
C GLU A 230 12.36 2.20 13.51
N LEU A 231 12.19 1.02 12.93
CA LEU A 231 12.14 -0.26 13.66
C LEU A 231 13.26 -1.17 13.18
N TRP A 232 14.13 -1.60 14.09
CA TRP A 232 15.27 -2.47 13.78
C TRP A 232 15.06 -3.85 14.34
N GLY A 233 15.28 -4.86 13.52
CA GLY A 233 15.55 -6.23 13.94
C GLY A 233 17.03 -6.54 13.78
N LEU A 234 17.64 -7.12 14.81
CA LEU A 234 19.03 -7.57 14.76
C LEU A 234 19.15 -9.02 15.24
N ALA A 235 19.90 -9.81 14.49
CA ALA A 235 20.21 -11.19 14.85
C ALA A 235 21.63 -11.51 14.36
N TYR A 236 22.45 -12.10 15.24
CA TYR A 236 23.83 -12.50 14.92
C TYR A 236 24.02 -13.97 15.30
N PRO A 237 24.83 -14.74 14.56
CA PRO A 237 25.15 -16.11 14.94
C PRO A 237 25.63 -16.22 16.38
N GLY A 238 24.98 -17.05 17.19
CA GLY A 238 25.37 -17.32 18.57
C GLY A 238 25.09 -16.19 19.58
N VAL A 239 24.37 -15.15 19.20
CA VAL A 239 23.97 -14.02 20.08
C VAL A 239 22.45 -13.97 20.18
N TYR A 240 21.92 -13.30 21.20
CA TYR A 240 20.49 -13.03 21.37
C TYR A 240 19.94 -12.05 20.32
N ASP A 241 18.62 -12.06 20.15
CA ASP A 241 17.93 -11.20 19.21
C ASP A 241 17.67 -9.83 19.84
N ARG A 242 17.67 -8.77 19.01
CA ARG A 242 17.44 -7.40 19.47
C ARG A 242 16.40 -6.69 18.63
N LEU A 243 15.57 -5.90 19.29
CA LEU A 243 14.57 -5.01 18.68
C LEU A 243 14.84 -3.58 19.15
N PHE A 244 15.15 -2.67 18.23
CA PHE A 244 15.24 -1.23 18.55
C PHE A 244 14.11 -0.44 17.88
N LEU A 245 13.42 0.38 18.65
CA LEU A 245 12.45 1.35 18.16
C LEU A 245 13.00 2.76 18.36
N PHE A 246 13.14 3.49 17.26
CA PHE A 246 13.51 4.90 17.26
C PHE A 246 12.23 5.70 17.10
N TYR A 247 11.95 6.58 18.06
CA TYR A 247 10.82 7.49 17.97
C TYR A 247 11.19 8.84 18.56
N LYS A 248 11.09 9.89 17.73
CA LYS A 248 11.54 11.25 18.08
C LYS A 248 12.99 11.23 18.57
N ASP A 249 13.20 11.65 19.81
CA ASP A 249 14.49 11.79 20.48
C ASP A 249 14.85 10.59 21.37
N THR A 250 14.07 9.51 21.36
CA THR A 250 14.31 8.34 22.21
C THR A 250 14.50 7.06 21.40
N ILE A 251 15.46 6.24 21.83
CA ILE A 251 15.67 4.87 21.34
C ILE A 251 15.23 3.93 22.46
N TYR A 252 14.28 3.05 22.14
CA TYR A 252 13.82 1.96 23.01
C TYR A 252 14.46 0.67 22.50
N MET A 253 15.09 -0.09 23.39
CA MET A 253 15.89 -1.26 23.04
C MET A 253 15.43 -2.45 23.86
N LEU A 254 15.03 -3.52 23.18
CA LEU A 254 14.69 -4.81 23.77
C LEU A 254 15.72 -5.84 23.33
N ASN A 255 16.48 -6.35 24.28
CA ASN A 255 17.47 -7.40 24.08
C ASN A 255 16.97 -8.69 24.75
N THR A 256 16.83 -9.77 23.99
CA THR A 256 16.41 -11.05 24.57
C THR A 256 17.55 -11.74 25.31
N ASP A 257 17.24 -12.74 26.12
CA ASP A 257 18.22 -13.59 26.80
C ASP A 257 18.88 -14.60 25.87
N THR A 258 18.14 -15.04 24.86
CA THR A 258 18.53 -16.07 23.89
C THR A 258 17.89 -15.80 22.53
N SER A 259 18.49 -16.31 21.45
CA SER A 259 17.86 -16.36 20.14
C SER A 259 17.06 -17.67 20.01
N MET A 260 15.74 -17.60 20.20
CA MET A 260 14.87 -18.79 20.24
C MET A 260 14.84 -19.54 18.90
N LEU A 261 14.85 -18.80 17.78
CA LEU A 261 14.79 -19.37 16.43
C LEU A 261 16.16 -19.49 15.76
N ARG A 262 17.22 -18.99 16.42
CA ARG A 262 18.59 -18.92 15.88
C ARG A 262 18.63 -18.22 14.53
N LEU A 263 17.87 -17.13 14.42
CA LEU A 263 17.64 -16.40 13.17
C LEU A 263 18.96 -15.99 12.49
N GLY A 264 19.96 -15.60 13.26
CA GLY A 264 21.29 -15.21 12.77
C GLY A 264 22.05 -16.28 11.98
N GLU A 265 21.63 -17.56 12.03
CA GLU A 265 22.23 -18.65 11.23
C GLU A 265 21.83 -18.60 9.75
N ALA A 266 20.66 -18.05 9.42
CA ALA A 266 20.06 -18.22 8.10
C ALA A 266 19.11 -17.08 7.65
N TRP A 267 19.05 -15.96 8.37
CA TRP A 267 18.18 -14.84 8.01
C TRP A 267 18.52 -14.27 6.64
N ASN A 268 17.60 -14.33 5.68
CA ASN A 268 17.85 -13.85 4.33
C ASN A 268 16.64 -13.21 3.65
N TRP A 269 15.59 -12.97 4.41
CA TRP A 269 14.34 -12.42 3.93
C TRP A 269 13.72 -11.53 5.01
N ALA A 270 13.30 -10.33 4.63
CA ALA A 270 12.63 -9.40 5.53
C ALA A 270 11.49 -8.63 4.85
N GLU A 271 10.39 -8.45 5.58
CA GLU A 271 9.25 -7.62 5.25
C GLU A 271 9.10 -6.57 6.35
N PHE A 272 8.68 -5.36 5.99
CA PHE A 272 8.38 -4.31 6.95
C PHE A 272 7.21 -3.50 6.45
N ASN A 273 6.18 -3.34 7.28
CA ASN A 273 5.12 -2.39 7.02
C ASN A 273 4.24 -2.13 8.26
N ILE A 274 3.19 -1.34 8.04
CA ILE A 274 2.05 -1.15 8.93
C ILE A 274 0.98 -2.17 8.56
N PHE A 275 0.55 -2.93 9.56
CA PHE A 275 -0.51 -3.91 9.39
C PHE A 275 -1.55 -3.75 10.48
N GLY A 276 -2.71 -4.37 10.26
CA GLY A 276 -3.73 -4.45 11.29
C GLY A 276 -3.25 -5.20 12.53
N LYS A 277 -4.15 -5.27 13.50
CA LYS A 277 -3.93 -5.98 14.76
C LYS A 277 -4.78 -7.25 14.77
N ASP A 278 -4.27 -8.30 15.39
CA ASP A 278 -4.96 -9.56 15.70
C ASP A 278 -5.47 -10.38 14.51
N ALA A 279 -5.25 -11.70 14.54
CA ALA A 279 -5.86 -12.73 13.70
C ALA A 279 -6.08 -12.41 12.19
N GLY A 280 -5.14 -11.70 11.54
CA GLY A 280 -5.26 -11.26 10.16
C GLY A 280 -6.09 -9.97 9.99
N GLY A 281 -6.03 -9.07 10.96
CA GLY A 281 -6.72 -7.79 10.93
C GLY A 281 -6.16 -6.83 9.90
N GLU A 282 -6.99 -5.86 9.54
CA GLU A 282 -6.69 -4.81 8.57
C GLU A 282 -6.30 -3.50 9.27
N ALA A 283 -5.21 -2.87 8.83
CA ALA A 283 -4.94 -1.46 9.09
C ALA A 283 -5.58 -0.61 7.99
N ILE A 284 -6.54 0.22 8.38
CA ILE A 284 -7.30 1.09 7.50
C ILE A 284 -6.72 2.50 7.62
N PHE A 285 -5.96 2.90 6.61
CA PHE A 285 -5.53 4.27 6.38
C PHE A 285 -6.69 5.11 5.88
N ASN A 286 -6.68 6.39 6.22
CA ASN A 286 -7.64 7.33 5.66
C ASN A 286 -7.45 7.50 4.13
N PRO A 287 -8.51 7.87 3.39
CA PRO A 287 -8.44 8.24 1.98
C PRO A 287 -7.33 9.28 1.70
N GLY A 288 -6.71 9.20 0.53
CA GLY A 288 -5.59 10.04 0.08
C GLY A 288 -4.22 9.71 0.69
N SER A 289 -4.11 8.64 1.47
CA SER A 289 -2.87 8.22 2.12
C SER A 289 -1.84 7.70 1.12
N ALA A 290 -0.56 8.01 1.34
CA ALA A 290 0.57 7.41 0.63
C ALA A 290 1.77 7.28 1.57
N LEU A 291 2.48 6.18 1.41
CA LEU A 291 3.70 5.84 2.12
C LEU A 291 4.79 5.46 1.13
N ASP A 292 5.98 6.02 1.33
CA ASP A 292 7.20 5.37 0.88
C ASP A 292 7.69 4.48 2.02
N VAL A 293 7.93 3.20 1.73
CA VAL A 293 8.40 2.21 2.69
C VAL A 293 9.85 1.85 2.35
N ARG A 294 10.73 1.88 3.34
CA ARG A 294 12.16 1.56 3.16
C ARG A 294 12.61 0.48 4.13
N LEU A 295 13.31 -0.52 3.60
CA LEU A 295 14.04 -1.53 4.36
C LEU A 295 15.53 -1.43 4.06
N ALA A 296 16.33 -0.98 5.04
CA ALA A 296 17.78 -0.93 4.94
C ALA A 296 18.42 -2.13 5.65
N ALA A 297 19.42 -2.78 5.03
CA ALA A 297 19.97 -4.03 5.51
C ALA A 297 21.50 -4.04 5.62
N VAL A 298 22.01 -4.81 6.58
CA VAL A 298 23.44 -5.12 6.74
C VAL A 298 23.65 -6.62 6.71
N PHE A 299 24.63 -7.06 5.90
CA PHE A 299 24.88 -8.49 5.62
C PHE A 299 26.16 -8.96 6.31
N GLY A 300 26.05 -9.59 7.49
CA GLY A 300 27.23 -10.02 8.25
C GLY A 300 28.27 -8.90 8.48
N GLY A 301 27.82 -7.65 8.66
CA GLY A 301 28.68 -6.47 8.77
C GLY A 301 29.14 -5.84 7.44
N ASN A 302 28.78 -6.41 6.28
CA ASN A 302 29.10 -5.85 4.97
C ASN A 302 28.00 -4.88 4.48
N TYR A 303 28.38 -3.61 4.32
CA TYR A 303 27.51 -2.51 3.88
C TYR A 303 27.50 -2.30 2.36
N LYS A 304 28.24 -3.10 1.58
CA LYS A 304 28.31 -2.97 0.11
C LYS A 304 27.42 -3.95 -0.64
N VAL A 305 26.83 -4.92 0.06
CA VAL A 305 25.97 -5.94 -0.54
C VAL A 305 24.61 -5.32 -0.87
N VAL A 306 24.24 -5.33 -2.15
CA VAL A 306 22.96 -4.77 -2.61
C VAL A 306 21.85 -5.79 -2.38
N PRO A 307 20.77 -5.45 -1.64
CA PRO A 307 19.62 -6.34 -1.49
C PRO A 307 18.87 -6.52 -2.81
N GLN A 308 18.06 -7.57 -2.89
CA GLN A 308 17.07 -7.75 -3.95
C GLN A 308 15.68 -7.36 -3.42
N CYS A 309 14.88 -6.74 -4.28
CA CYS A 309 13.45 -6.61 -4.02
C CYS A 309 12.70 -7.74 -4.73
N ALA A 310 11.82 -8.42 -4.00
CA ALA A 310 10.94 -9.44 -4.53
C ALA A 310 9.50 -9.20 -4.10
N ASN A 311 8.56 -9.83 -4.79
CA ASN A 311 7.18 -9.91 -4.31
C ASN A 311 7.07 -10.97 -3.22
N GLY A 312 6.36 -10.67 -2.15
CA GLY A 312 6.04 -11.62 -1.10
C GLY A 312 5.47 -10.94 0.14
N SER A 313 4.94 -11.75 1.04
CA SER A 313 4.55 -11.34 2.39
C SER A 313 4.41 -12.62 3.23
N VAL A 314 4.66 -12.53 4.52
CA VAL A 314 4.50 -13.67 5.46
C VAL A 314 3.57 -13.37 6.62
N THR A 315 3.10 -12.13 6.75
CA THR A 315 2.08 -11.76 7.75
C THR A 315 0.69 -12.21 7.31
N ALA A 316 -0.16 -12.55 8.27
CA ALA A 316 -1.59 -12.75 8.03
C ALA A 316 -2.36 -11.43 7.95
N GLU A 317 -1.80 -10.40 8.59
CA GLU A 317 -2.38 -9.08 8.66
C GLU A 317 -2.13 -8.32 7.36
N TYR A 318 -2.93 -7.30 7.14
CA TYR A 318 -2.87 -6.49 5.94
C TYR A 318 -3.23 -5.04 6.22
N ASN A 319 -3.08 -4.20 5.20
CA ASN A 319 -3.58 -2.83 5.19
C ASN A 319 -4.34 -2.54 3.89
N ASN A 320 -5.16 -1.49 3.92
CA ASN A 320 -6.03 -1.10 2.81
C ASN A 320 -5.31 -0.30 1.71
N LEU A 321 -3.98 -0.14 1.76
CA LEU A 321 -3.21 0.52 0.72
C LEU A 321 -2.92 -0.46 -0.43
N VAL A 322 -2.58 0.10 -1.58
CA VAL A 322 -2.23 -0.61 -2.80
C VAL A 322 -0.76 -0.36 -3.10
N LEU A 323 -0.01 -1.43 -3.40
CA LEU A 323 1.35 -1.30 -3.90
C LEU A 323 1.35 -0.54 -5.23
N VAL A 324 2.18 0.49 -5.35
CA VAL A 324 2.40 1.19 -6.61
C VAL A 324 3.21 0.26 -7.51
N ASP A 325 2.60 -0.19 -8.61
CA ASP A 325 3.20 -1.17 -9.52
C ASP A 325 4.57 -0.67 -10.05
N GLY A 326 5.61 -1.50 -9.87
CA GLY A 326 6.97 -1.19 -10.33
C GLY A 326 7.74 -0.18 -9.45
N SER A 327 7.16 0.26 -8.33
CA SER A 327 7.80 1.21 -7.40
C SER A 327 8.97 0.61 -6.64
N CYS A 328 9.04 -0.71 -6.47
CA CYS A 328 10.13 -1.29 -5.70
C CYS A 328 11.48 -1.17 -6.40
N LYS A 329 12.38 -0.38 -5.82
CA LYS A 329 13.75 -0.16 -6.29
C LYS A 329 14.76 -0.57 -5.23
N THR A 330 15.93 -1.01 -5.69
CA THR A 330 17.07 -1.38 -4.86
C THR A 330 18.15 -0.30 -4.96
N TRP A 331 18.84 -0.04 -3.85
CA TRP A 331 19.90 0.96 -3.78
C TRP A 331 21.12 0.38 -3.07
N GLY A 332 22.27 0.43 -3.75
CA GLY A 332 23.57 -0.03 -3.23
C GLY A 332 24.33 1.07 -2.49
N TYR A 333 25.59 0.80 -2.15
CA TYR A 333 26.48 1.79 -1.55
C TYR A 333 27.36 2.49 -2.61
N PRO A 334 27.55 3.83 -2.55
CA PRO A 334 26.82 4.80 -1.74
C PRO A 334 25.39 4.99 -2.27
N ASN A 335 24.44 5.37 -1.40
CA ASN A 335 23.05 5.60 -1.79
C ASN A 335 22.67 7.09 -1.75
N PRO A 336 21.55 7.51 -2.37
CA PRO A 336 21.13 8.92 -2.37
C PRO A 336 20.71 9.44 -1.00
N ALA A 337 20.37 8.56 -0.06
CA ALA A 337 20.12 8.94 1.32
C ALA A 337 21.45 9.20 2.09
N GLY A 338 22.61 9.03 1.44
CA GLY A 338 23.94 9.35 1.96
C GLY A 338 24.85 8.12 2.15
N VAL A 339 25.73 8.21 3.14
CA VAL A 339 26.62 7.10 3.56
C VAL A 339 25.83 6.16 4.48
N GLY A 340 24.90 5.39 3.90
CA GLY A 340 23.99 4.51 4.63
C GLY A 340 24.08 3.04 4.20
N ALA A 341 23.41 2.17 4.96
CA ALA A 341 23.22 0.78 4.56
C ALA A 341 22.41 0.70 3.25
N PRO A 342 22.67 -0.29 2.39
CA PRO A 342 21.91 -0.51 1.17
C PRO A 342 20.48 -0.93 1.51
N TYR A 343 19.53 -0.59 0.64
CA TYR A 343 18.11 -0.73 0.97
C TYR A 343 17.26 -1.07 -0.25
N ILE A 344 16.04 -1.55 0.03
CA ILE A 344 14.92 -1.47 -0.93
C ILE A 344 13.98 -0.35 -0.50
N GLN A 345 13.33 0.27 -1.47
CA GLN A 345 12.26 1.23 -1.23
C GLN A 345 11.15 1.01 -2.24
N PHE A 346 9.91 1.04 -1.78
CA PHE A 346 8.72 0.95 -2.60
C PHE A 346 7.67 1.93 -2.09
N SER A 347 6.64 2.15 -2.89
CA SER A 347 5.55 3.05 -2.54
C SER A 347 4.24 2.28 -2.49
N GLU A 348 3.39 2.67 -1.55
CA GLU A 348 2.01 2.22 -1.46
C GLU A 348 1.12 3.41 -1.18
N ALA A 349 -0.11 3.34 -1.66
CA ALA A 349 -1.05 4.43 -1.51
C ALA A 349 -2.47 3.92 -1.56
N SER A 350 -3.39 4.69 -0.98
CA SER A 350 -4.80 4.40 -1.03
C SER A 350 -5.26 4.40 -2.50
N ASP A 351 -6.29 3.64 -2.81
CA ASP A 351 -6.76 3.48 -4.19
C ASP A 351 -7.40 4.76 -4.79
N ASP A 352 -7.71 5.73 -3.94
CA ASP A 352 -8.09 7.10 -4.28
C ASP A 352 -6.87 8.06 -4.40
N ASN A 353 -5.64 7.58 -4.20
CA ASN A 353 -4.44 8.40 -4.37
C ASN A 353 -4.13 8.63 -5.85
N PRO A 354 -3.83 9.87 -6.27
CA PRO A 354 -3.55 10.20 -7.66
C PRO A 354 -2.37 9.49 -8.32
N ASN A 355 -1.48 8.87 -7.54
CA ASN A 355 -0.32 8.12 -8.04
C ASN A 355 -0.56 6.62 -8.24
N VAL A 356 -1.75 6.12 -7.90
CA VAL A 356 -2.19 4.76 -8.21
C VAL A 356 -3.02 4.85 -9.48
N TRP A 357 -2.54 4.22 -10.56
CA TRP A 357 -3.24 4.23 -11.86
C TRP A 357 -4.70 3.80 -11.67
N PRO A 358 -5.67 4.64 -12.04
CA PRO A 358 -7.03 4.38 -11.63
C PRO A 358 -7.74 3.38 -12.55
N LYS A 359 -8.89 2.87 -12.09
CA LYS A 359 -9.59 1.72 -12.67
C LYS A 359 -10.63 2.18 -13.70
N LEU A 360 -10.75 1.47 -14.82
CA LEU A 360 -11.87 1.59 -15.75
C LEU A 360 -12.96 0.59 -15.34
N THR A 361 -14.09 1.08 -14.83
CA THR A 361 -15.17 0.19 -14.37
C THR A 361 -16.11 -0.16 -15.54
N PHE A 362 -16.26 -1.46 -15.81
CA PHE A 362 -17.30 -2.01 -16.68
C PHE A 362 -18.50 -2.41 -15.81
N PHE A 363 -19.70 -2.22 -16.34
CA PHE A 363 -20.91 -2.75 -15.71
C PHE A 363 -21.53 -3.75 -16.67
N ASN A 364 -21.54 -5.01 -16.26
CA ASN A 364 -22.19 -6.07 -17.00
C ASN A 364 -23.60 -6.26 -16.44
N PRO A 365 -24.61 -6.36 -17.28
CA PRO A 365 -25.95 -6.63 -16.79
C PRO A 365 -26.09 -8.08 -16.33
N ALA A 366 -26.91 -8.32 -15.32
CA ALA A 366 -27.26 -9.68 -14.88
C ALA A 366 -28.11 -10.45 -15.93
N VAL A 367 -28.73 -9.73 -16.87
CA VAL A 367 -29.56 -10.26 -17.96
C VAL A 367 -29.34 -9.46 -19.24
N SER A 368 -29.30 -10.12 -20.40
CA SER A 368 -29.24 -9.43 -21.69
C SER A 368 -30.64 -8.95 -22.11
N GLY A 369 -30.74 -7.79 -22.79
CA GLY A 369 -31.95 -7.45 -23.57
C GLY A 369 -32.77 -6.22 -23.17
N PHE A 370 -32.19 -5.15 -22.63
CA PHE A 370 -32.95 -3.96 -22.21
C PHE A 370 -33.59 -3.19 -23.37
N ASP A 371 -34.77 -2.63 -23.11
CA ASP A 371 -35.49 -1.69 -24.00
C ASP A 371 -35.25 -0.23 -23.60
N LYS A 372 -34.69 0.03 -22.41
CA LYS A 372 -34.34 1.35 -21.92
C LYS A 372 -33.10 1.31 -21.01
N LEU A 373 -32.24 2.31 -21.15
CA LEU A 373 -31.09 2.57 -20.28
C LEU A 373 -31.20 3.99 -19.73
N GLN A 374 -30.95 4.17 -18.44
CA GLN A 374 -31.05 5.48 -17.79
C GLN A 374 -29.94 5.67 -16.75
N TRP A 375 -29.37 6.87 -16.69
CA TRP A 375 -28.39 7.27 -15.66
C TRP A 375 -28.43 8.78 -15.45
N THR A 376 -27.88 9.26 -14.34
CA THR A 376 -27.74 10.69 -14.06
C THR A 376 -26.29 11.16 -14.23
N LEU A 377 -26.13 12.40 -14.65
CA LEU A 377 -24.85 13.09 -14.78
C LEU A 377 -24.95 14.49 -14.18
N GLN A 378 -23.97 14.87 -13.38
CA GLN A 378 -23.81 16.20 -12.82
C GLN A 378 -22.36 16.64 -13.00
N ILE A 379 -22.10 17.60 -13.89
CA ILE A 379 -20.75 18.14 -14.09
C ILE A 379 -20.44 19.11 -12.96
N GLN A 380 -19.47 18.79 -12.11
CA GLN A 380 -19.08 19.60 -10.95
C GLN A 380 -18.09 20.69 -11.33
N GLN A 381 -17.11 20.37 -12.17
CA GLN A 381 -16.04 21.30 -12.53
C GLN A 381 -15.50 21.01 -13.93
N THR A 382 -15.03 22.06 -14.62
CA THR A 382 -14.31 21.91 -15.90
C THR A 382 -13.04 22.77 -15.89
N GLY A 383 -11.97 22.24 -16.48
CA GLY A 383 -10.70 22.93 -16.63
C GLY A 383 -10.76 24.00 -17.73
N SER A 384 -9.89 25.01 -17.62
CA SER A 384 -9.83 26.11 -18.58
C SER A 384 -9.20 25.71 -19.92
N GLY A 385 -9.85 26.07 -21.03
CA GLY A 385 -9.16 26.28 -22.31
C GLY A 385 -9.25 25.19 -23.39
N ARG A 386 -10.03 24.11 -23.22
CA ARG A 386 -10.28 23.13 -24.30
C ARG A 386 -11.69 22.53 -24.24
N GLN A 387 -12.17 22.06 -25.40
CA GLN A 387 -13.43 21.32 -25.54
C GLN A 387 -13.29 19.94 -24.89
N TRP A 388 -14.18 19.62 -23.95
CA TRP A 388 -14.27 18.29 -23.35
C TRP A 388 -15.20 17.41 -24.16
N ARG A 389 -14.94 16.10 -24.15
CA ARG A 389 -15.90 15.13 -24.66
C ARG A 389 -16.07 14.05 -23.61
N TRP A 390 -17.23 14.06 -22.96
CA TRP A 390 -17.62 12.95 -22.10
C TRP A 390 -18.36 11.92 -22.91
N SER A 391 -17.97 10.64 -22.80
CA SER A 391 -18.50 9.60 -23.67
C SER A 391 -18.75 8.32 -22.91
N GLN A 392 -19.99 7.88 -22.92
CA GLN A 392 -20.33 6.55 -22.44
C GLN A 392 -20.43 5.61 -23.63
N GLN A 393 -19.69 4.51 -23.63
CA GLN A 393 -19.73 3.55 -24.73
C GLN A 393 -20.37 2.25 -24.24
N ASN A 394 -21.43 1.82 -24.93
CA ASN A 394 -21.86 0.43 -24.84
C ASN A 394 -21.25 -0.36 -25.99
N THR A 395 -20.68 -1.53 -25.72
CA THR A 395 -20.21 -2.45 -26.76
C THR A 395 -21.17 -3.63 -26.85
N SER A 396 -21.82 -3.80 -28.00
CA SER A 396 -22.44 -5.08 -28.34
C SER A 396 -21.38 -6.04 -28.88
N SER A 397 -21.62 -7.35 -28.80
CA SER A 397 -20.82 -8.39 -29.47
C SER A 397 -20.86 -8.34 -31.01
N TRP A 398 -21.50 -7.32 -31.57
CA TRP A 398 -21.71 -7.08 -33.00
C TRP A 398 -21.25 -5.68 -33.38
N ASN A 399 -19.94 -5.38 -33.34
CA ASN A 399 -19.27 -4.17 -33.89
C ASN A 399 -19.95 -2.78 -33.67
N GLY A 400 -20.94 -2.66 -32.78
CA GLY A 400 -21.78 -1.48 -32.64
C GLY A 400 -21.51 -0.78 -31.31
N PHE A 401 -21.46 0.56 -31.37
CA PHE A 401 -21.28 1.41 -30.20
C PHE A 401 -22.49 2.33 -30.01
N MET A 402 -22.93 2.50 -28.77
CA MET A 402 -23.86 3.56 -28.39
C MET A 402 -23.12 4.60 -27.58
N ARG A 403 -23.19 5.87 -27.99
CA ARG A 403 -22.45 6.96 -27.36
C ARG A 403 -23.36 8.12 -27.00
N LEU A 404 -23.21 8.65 -25.78
CA LEU A 404 -23.65 10.00 -25.48
C LEU A 404 -22.44 10.92 -25.34
N ASP A 405 -22.35 11.98 -26.14
CA ASP A 405 -21.34 13.01 -25.97
C ASP A 405 -21.89 14.23 -25.26
N VAL A 406 -21.34 14.58 -24.09
CA VAL A 406 -21.58 15.90 -23.49
C VAL A 406 -20.35 16.77 -23.76
N LEU A 407 -20.49 17.73 -24.67
CA LEU A 407 -19.47 18.71 -25.00
C LEU A 407 -19.75 20.01 -24.24
N PRO A 408 -18.79 20.62 -23.55
CA PRO A 408 -18.80 22.05 -23.28
C PRO A 408 -18.57 22.76 -24.62
N GLY A 409 -19.49 23.64 -24.99
CA GLY A 409 -19.33 24.44 -26.20
C GLY A 409 -18.09 25.33 -26.12
N ASP A 410 -17.66 25.73 -27.30
CA ASP A 410 -16.72 26.81 -27.60
C ASP A 410 -17.17 28.19 -27.10
N ARG A 411 -18.38 28.32 -26.54
CA ARG A 411 -18.92 29.55 -25.94
C ARG A 411 -19.52 29.25 -24.56
N LYS A 412 -19.33 30.20 -23.64
CA LYS A 412 -19.66 30.18 -22.19
C LYS A 412 -21.14 29.91 -21.80
N SER A 413 -21.97 29.30 -22.63
CA SER A 413 -23.38 29.02 -22.29
C SER A 413 -24.03 27.81 -23.00
N ASP A 414 -23.45 27.26 -24.06
CA ASP A 414 -24.15 26.27 -24.90
C ASP A 414 -23.34 24.99 -24.95
N GLY A 415 -23.67 24.02 -24.10
CA GLY A 415 -23.14 22.67 -24.26
C GLY A 415 -23.66 22.00 -25.53
N THR A 416 -23.12 20.84 -25.87
CA THR A 416 -23.70 19.92 -26.85
C THR A 416 -23.99 18.61 -26.16
N VAL A 417 -25.15 18.02 -26.45
CA VAL A 417 -25.41 16.61 -26.14
C VAL A 417 -25.53 15.86 -27.47
N ALA A 418 -24.91 14.69 -27.59
CA ALA A 418 -25.00 13.86 -28.79
C ALA A 418 -25.42 12.44 -28.46
N PHE A 419 -26.10 11.77 -29.35
CA PHE A 419 -26.55 10.38 -29.27
C PHE A 419 -26.14 9.65 -30.55
N SER A 420 -25.33 8.60 -30.43
CA SER A 420 -24.79 7.84 -31.58
C SER A 420 -25.11 6.36 -31.51
N LEU A 421 -25.25 5.72 -32.68
CA LEU A 421 -25.35 4.27 -32.88
C LEU A 421 -24.38 3.82 -33.99
N GLY A 422 -23.57 2.78 -33.76
CA GLY A 422 -22.56 2.25 -34.68
C GLY A 422 -22.98 1.03 -35.53
N ASP A 423 -22.47 1.00 -36.77
CA ASP A 423 -22.40 -0.07 -37.81
C ASP A 423 -23.64 -0.82 -38.36
N ASP A 424 -23.45 -1.31 -39.59
CA ASP A 424 -24.39 -1.62 -40.69
C ASP A 424 -25.30 -2.87 -40.50
N PRO A 425 -26.58 -2.86 -40.95
CA PRO A 425 -27.27 -1.80 -41.66
C PRO A 425 -28.14 -0.93 -40.73
N VAL A 426 -27.71 0.31 -40.54
CA VAL A 426 -28.50 1.38 -39.91
C VAL A 426 -29.21 2.18 -41.01
N VAL A 427 -30.55 2.24 -40.95
CA VAL A 427 -31.37 3.10 -41.82
C VAL A 427 -31.78 4.34 -41.03
N VAL A 428 -31.31 5.50 -41.49
CA VAL A 428 -31.62 6.78 -40.84
C VAL A 428 -33.06 7.18 -41.18
N PHE A 429 -33.96 7.18 -40.20
CA PHE A 429 -35.20 7.93 -40.26
C PHE A 429 -35.05 9.19 -39.40
N SER A 430 -34.84 10.36 -40.02
CA SER A 430 -34.79 11.64 -39.32
C SER A 430 -36.20 12.18 -39.06
N GLY A 431 -36.91 11.54 -38.12
CA GLY A 431 -38.12 12.13 -37.54
C GLY A 431 -37.75 13.30 -36.62
N LYS A 432 -37.78 14.54 -37.14
CA LYS A 432 -37.86 15.81 -36.37
C LYS A 432 -36.75 16.12 -35.34
N SER A 433 -35.48 15.79 -35.57
CA SER A 433 -34.37 16.46 -34.86
C SER A 433 -33.38 17.06 -35.87
N PRO A 434 -32.96 18.34 -35.77
CA PRO A 434 -32.26 19.05 -36.86
C PRO A 434 -30.84 18.58 -37.24
N SER A 435 -30.26 17.56 -36.60
CA SER A 435 -28.79 17.40 -36.61
C SER A 435 -28.29 15.96 -36.42
N CYS A 436 -28.91 15.00 -37.10
CA CYS A 436 -28.38 13.64 -37.24
C CYS A 436 -27.57 13.48 -38.53
N ALA A 437 -26.34 12.97 -38.44
CA ALA A 437 -25.44 12.69 -39.57
C ALA A 437 -24.98 11.23 -39.57
N LYS A 438 -24.94 10.61 -40.76
CA LYS A 438 -24.39 9.26 -40.98
C LYS A 438 -22.94 9.37 -41.48
N ASN A 439 -22.05 8.54 -40.95
CA ASN A 439 -20.68 8.34 -41.45
C ASN A 439 -20.39 6.83 -41.61
N ASN A 440 -19.16 6.50 -41.99
CA ASN A 440 -18.73 5.10 -42.20
C ASN A 440 -18.69 4.24 -40.92
N ALA A 441 -18.93 4.82 -39.75
CA ALA A 441 -18.91 4.14 -38.46
C ALA A 441 -20.29 4.12 -37.77
N GLY A 442 -21.34 4.74 -38.35
CA GLY A 442 -22.67 4.82 -37.74
C GLY A 442 -23.43 6.13 -37.97
N VAL A 443 -24.36 6.41 -37.06
CA VAL A 443 -25.22 7.61 -37.06
C VAL A 443 -25.02 8.35 -35.75
N THR A 444 -24.86 9.67 -35.81
CA THR A 444 -24.76 10.55 -34.63
C THR A 444 -25.73 11.71 -34.75
N CYS A 445 -26.58 11.90 -33.75
CA CYS A 445 -27.44 13.06 -33.57
C CYS A 445 -26.85 13.96 -32.50
N SER A 446 -26.78 15.26 -32.69
CA SER A 446 -26.33 16.18 -31.63
C SER A 446 -27.16 17.44 -31.58
N ILE A 447 -27.35 18.02 -30.40
CA ILE A 447 -28.06 19.29 -30.23
C ILE A 447 -27.25 20.21 -29.31
N SER A 448 -27.33 21.52 -29.56
CA SER A 448 -26.93 22.49 -28.55
C SER A 448 -27.87 22.37 -27.36
N TYR A 449 -27.31 22.22 -26.17
CA TYR A 449 -28.03 22.04 -24.92
C TYR A 449 -27.38 22.88 -23.82
N PRO A 450 -28.07 23.93 -23.31
CA PRO A 450 -27.51 24.86 -22.35
C PRO A 450 -27.49 24.26 -20.94
N TRP A 451 -26.57 23.33 -20.70
CA TRP A 451 -26.41 22.74 -19.37
C TRP A 451 -25.74 23.72 -18.39
N VAL A 452 -25.96 23.46 -17.11
CA VAL A 452 -25.51 24.30 -15.99
C VAL A 452 -24.60 23.45 -15.10
N LEU A 453 -23.45 24.00 -14.75
CA LEU A 453 -22.50 23.39 -13.81
C LEU A 453 -23.19 23.10 -12.46
N GLY A 454 -22.91 21.94 -11.88
CA GLY A 454 -23.51 21.45 -10.65
C GLY A 454 -24.98 21.06 -10.79
N ARG A 455 -25.58 21.09 -11.99
CA ARG A 455 -26.96 20.61 -12.20
C ARG A 455 -26.97 19.16 -12.66
N SER A 456 -27.92 18.39 -12.12
CA SER A 456 -28.13 16.99 -12.49
C SER A 456 -29.01 16.88 -13.74
N TYR A 457 -28.60 15.99 -14.63
CA TYR A 457 -29.31 15.65 -15.85
C TYR A 457 -29.49 14.15 -15.96
N THR A 458 -30.75 13.71 -16.12
CA THR A 458 -31.07 12.32 -16.45
C THR A 458 -30.96 12.10 -17.95
N LEU A 459 -30.10 11.16 -18.31
CA LEU A 459 -29.87 10.74 -19.67
C LEU A 459 -30.60 9.41 -19.88
N THR A 460 -31.38 9.34 -20.95
CA THR A 460 -32.18 8.16 -21.27
C THR A 460 -32.00 7.76 -22.71
N ILE A 461 -31.84 6.47 -22.92
CA ILE A 461 -31.88 5.83 -24.23
C ILE A 461 -33.03 4.84 -24.18
N LYS A 462 -33.95 4.93 -25.13
CA LYS A 462 -35.14 4.08 -25.15
C LYS A 462 -35.45 3.58 -26.55
N SER A 463 -35.70 2.28 -26.67
CA SER A 463 -36.29 1.66 -27.85
C SER A 463 -37.80 1.83 -27.85
N ALA A 464 -38.37 2.25 -28.97
CA ALA A 464 -39.81 2.19 -29.23
C ALA A 464 -40.13 0.81 -29.80
N ALA A 465 -40.96 0.03 -29.09
CA ALA A 465 -41.36 -1.32 -29.44
C ALA A 465 -42.30 -1.43 -30.66
N GLN A 466 -42.24 -0.52 -31.63
CA GLN A 466 -43.23 -0.47 -32.71
C GLN A 466 -42.99 -1.51 -33.82
N ASP A 467 -41.78 -2.04 -33.98
CA ASP A 467 -41.52 -3.18 -34.87
C ASP A 467 -40.25 -3.93 -34.41
N PRO A 468 -40.33 -5.22 -34.04
CA PRO A 468 -39.15 -6.01 -33.67
C PRO A 468 -38.16 -6.16 -34.83
N THR A 469 -38.57 -5.94 -36.09
CA THR A 469 -37.69 -6.03 -37.27
C THR A 469 -36.98 -4.71 -37.60
N GLN A 470 -37.43 -3.58 -37.03
CA GLN A 470 -36.84 -2.25 -37.19
C GLN A 470 -36.95 -1.44 -35.89
N PRO A 471 -36.18 -1.77 -34.83
CA PRO A 471 -36.29 -1.05 -33.58
C PRO A 471 -35.80 0.39 -33.73
N VAL A 472 -36.58 1.31 -33.16
CA VAL A 472 -36.32 2.76 -33.19
C VAL A 472 -35.81 3.20 -31.83
N TRP A 473 -34.61 3.75 -31.78
CA TRP A 473 -33.97 4.21 -30.54
C TRP A 473 -34.02 5.73 -30.44
N THR A 474 -34.40 6.23 -29.27
CA THR A 474 -34.44 7.66 -28.97
C THR A 474 -33.53 7.97 -27.80
N GLY A 475 -32.63 8.93 -28.00
CA GLY A 475 -31.81 9.53 -26.94
C GLY A 475 -32.44 10.82 -26.44
N THR A 476 -32.59 10.96 -25.13
CA THR A 476 -33.14 12.16 -24.48
C THR A 476 -32.24 12.61 -23.32
N VAL A 477 -32.14 13.92 -23.12
CA VAL A 477 -31.60 14.54 -21.92
C VAL A 477 -32.73 15.22 -21.15
N THR A 478 -32.80 15.01 -19.85
CA THR A 478 -33.80 15.61 -18.97
C THR A 478 -33.09 16.44 -17.92
N ASP A 479 -33.44 17.72 -17.79
CA ASP A 479 -32.98 18.56 -16.67
C ASP A 479 -33.78 18.15 -15.42
N ASP A 480 -33.11 17.58 -14.42
CA ASP A 480 -33.77 16.99 -13.25
C ASP A 480 -34.43 18.04 -12.35
N LEU A 481 -33.97 19.30 -12.43
CA LEU A 481 -34.54 20.40 -11.66
C LEU A 481 -35.87 20.87 -12.28
N THR A 482 -35.92 20.98 -13.61
CA THR A 482 -37.10 21.49 -14.32
C THR A 482 -38.07 20.40 -14.77
N GLY A 483 -37.60 19.15 -14.86
CA GLY A 483 -38.31 18.02 -15.45
C GLY A 483 -38.43 18.10 -16.99
N ILE A 484 -37.84 19.09 -17.63
CA ILE A 484 -37.93 19.27 -19.09
C ILE A 484 -37.04 18.23 -19.77
N SER A 485 -37.66 17.37 -20.59
CA SER A 485 -36.98 16.38 -21.41
C SER A 485 -36.85 16.87 -22.85
N THR A 486 -35.63 16.84 -23.37
CA THR A 486 -35.28 17.25 -24.73
C THR A 486 -34.76 16.06 -25.51
N THR A 487 -35.38 15.78 -26.65
CA THR A 487 -34.93 14.74 -27.58
C THR A 487 -33.67 15.19 -28.30
N ILE A 488 -32.61 14.40 -28.18
CA ILE A 488 -31.33 14.60 -28.89
C ILE A 488 -31.49 14.11 -30.33
N GLY A 489 -32.03 12.90 -30.49
CA GLY A 489 -32.34 12.34 -31.80
C GLY A 489 -32.95 10.94 -31.71
N THR A 490 -33.43 10.49 -32.86
CA THR A 490 -34.08 9.18 -33.03
C THR A 490 -33.42 8.46 -34.20
N ILE A 491 -33.00 7.21 -34.00
CA ILE A 491 -32.26 6.41 -34.98
C ILE A 491 -32.90 5.03 -35.08
N ALA A 492 -33.22 4.58 -36.30
CA ALA A 492 -33.73 3.24 -36.57
C ALA A 492 -32.60 2.32 -37.05
N ILE A 493 -32.65 1.04 -36.68
CA ILE A 493 -31.68 0.02 -37.13
C ILE A 493 -32.42 -1.11 -37.86
N THR A 494 -31.79 -1.78 -38.84
CA THR A 494 -32.49 -2.76 -39.70
C THR A 494 -32.25 -4.22 -39.37
N SER A 495 -31.43 -4.54 -38.36
CA SER A 495 -31.25 -5.91 -37.89
C SER A 495 -31.29 -5.99 -36.37
N VAL A 496 -32.12 -6.91 -35.87
CA VAL A 496 -32.24 -7.28 -34.47
C VAL A 496 -31.21 -8.36 -34.16
N GLY A 497 -30.02 -7.92 -33.75
CA GLY A 497 -29.27 -8.72 -32.79
C GLY A 497 -30.05 -8.71 -31.48
N SER A 498 -30.47 -9.86 -30.99
CA SER A 498 -31.09 -10.00 -29.67
C SER A 498 -30.17 -9.38 -28.61
N ALA A 499 -30.69 -8.35 -27.92
CA ALA A 499 -30.04 -7.58 -26.86
C ALA A 499 -28.87 -6.67 -27.29
N ILE A 500 -29.14 -5.37 -27.43
CA ILE A 500 -28.14 -4.38 -27.86
C ILE A 500 -27.21 -3.95 -26.71
N PHE A 501 -27.61 -4.17 -25.46
CA PHE A 501 -26.77 -3.87 -24.29
C PHE A 501 -26.17 -5.15 -23.73
N THR A 502 -24.90 -5.41 -24.03
CA THR A 502 -24.15 -6.53 -23.42
C THR A 502 -23.16 -6.05 -22.38
N ASN A 503 -22.49 -4.91 -22.59
CA ASN A 503 -21.52 -4.35 -21.64
C ASN A 503 -21.62 -2.83 -21.63
N TRP A 504 -21.63 -2.20 -20.46
CA TRP A 504 -21.50 -0.75 -20.34
C TRP A 504 -20.08 -0.39 -19.89
N ALA A 505 -19.47 0.60 -20.54
CA ALA A 505 -18.17 1.12 -20.18
C ALA A 505 -18.18 2.64 -20.13
N LEU A 506 -17.58 3.18 -19.07
CA LEU A 506 -17.15 4.56 -19.05
C LEU A 506 -15.74 4.61 -19.62
N ILE A 507 -15.55 5.27 -20.77
CA ILE A 507 -14.25 5.31 -21.45
C ILE A 507 -13.73 6.75 -21.42
N PRO A 508 -12.50 7.02 -20.93
CA PRO A 508 -11.88 8.33 -21.07
C PRO A 508 -11.76 8.72 -22.53
N PRO A 509 -11.47 9.99 -22.83
CA PRO A 509 -11.20 10.47 -24.19
C PRO A 509 -10.06 9.74 -24.98
N ASN A 510 -9.46 8.67 -24.46
CA ASN A 510 -8.11 8.25 -24.80
C ASN A 510 -8.01 7.00 -25.68
N SER A 511 -9.08 6.49 -26.29
CA SER A 511 -8.92 5.42 -27.29
C SER A 511 -8.82 5.92 -28.73
N ALA A 512 -9.29 7.14 -29.09
CA ALA A 512 -9.29 7.54 -30.51
C ALA A 512 -9.53 9.02 -30.89
N VAL A 513 -9.64 10.04 -30.01
CA VAL A 513 -10.09 11.38 -30.48
C VAL A 513 -9.38 12.57 -29.83
N TYR A 514 -8.12 12.78 -30.20
CA TYR A 514 -7.77 14.07 -30.80
C TYR A 514 -8.10 13.95 -32.30
N ALA A 515 -9.37 14.10 -32.66
CA ALA A 515 -9.67 14.60 -34.00
C ALA A 515 -9.46 16.10 -33.90
N THR A 516 -8.23 16.53 -34.14
CA THR A 516 -7.92 17.91 -34.45
C THR A 516 -8.91 18.42 -35.47
N LEU A 517 -9.52 19.56 -35.16
CA LEU A 517 -9.95 20.54 -36.15
C LEU A 517 -8.70 21.06 -36.90
N ASP A 518 -8.02 20.18 -37.65
CA ASP A 518 -7.11 20.45 -38.76
C ASP A 518 -6.62 19.08 -39.28
N SER A 519 -6.97 18.75 -40.52
CA SER A 519 -6.70 17.47 -41.18
C SER A 519 -5.26 17.32 -41.69
N SER A 520 -4.30 18.09 -41.17
CA SER A 520 -2.94 18.18 -41.72
C SER A 520 -1.81 17.63 -40.83
N GLN A 521 -2.08 17.14 -39.62
CA GLN A 521 -1.04 16.58 -38.76
C GLN A 521 -1.40 15.20 -38.21
N SER A 522 -0.48 14.25 -38.37
CA SER A 522 -0.54 12.91 -37.79
C SER A 522 -0.62 12.98 -36.25
N PRO A 523 -1.37 12.06 -35.60
CA PRO A 523 -1.59 12.12 -34.16
C PRO A 523 -0.27 11.92 -33.40
N PRO A 524 0.05 12.77 -32.40
CA PRO A 524 1.22 12.57 -31.57
C PRO A 524 0.98 11.33 -30.69
N SER A 525 1.82 10.32 -30.89
CA SER A 525 2.00 9.27 -29.91
C SER A 525 2.61 9.88 -28.63
N ARG A 526 2.04 9.54 -27.46
CA ARG A 526 2.54 9.79 -26.08
C ARG A 526 2.03 11.08 -25.41
N PHE A 527 1.08 10.91 -24.49
CA PHE A 527 1.10 11.65 -23.22
C PHE A 527 1.70 10.69 -22.19
N SER A 528 2.83 11.06 -21.57
CA SER A 528 3.54 10.23 -20.59
C SER A 528 3.07 10.43 -19.15
N GLU A 529 2.31 11.49 -18.85
CA GLU A 529 1.88 11.85 -17.50
C GLU A 529 0.47 12.47 -17.50
N CYS A 530 -0.35 12.13 -16.50
CA CYS A 530 -1.71 12.68 -16.37
C CYS A 530 -1.74 14.16 -15.97
N SER A 531 -0.64 14.68 -15.40
CA SER A 531 -0.42 16.07 -14.98
C SER A 531 -0.54 17.10 -16.11
N GLU A 532 -0.33 16.69 -17.37
CA GLU A 532 -0.42 17.57 -18.53
C GLU A 532 -1.84 17.70 -19.10
N LEU A 533 -2.79 16.90 -18.59
CA LEU A 533 -4.19 16.95 -19.00
C LEU A 533 -4.92 18.01 -18.15
N PRO A 534 -5.70 18.92 -18.76
CA PRO A 534 -6.63 19.74 -17.99
C PRO A 534 -7.67 18.82 -17.30
N PHE A 535 -8.37 19.28 -16.26
CA PHE A 535 -9.22 18.41 -15.44
C PHE A 535 -10.74 18.63 -15.59
N VAL A 536 -11.55 17.61 -15.34
CA VAL A 536 -13.02 17.66 -15.24
C VAL A 536 -13.49 16.75 -14.10
N ASP A 537 -14.41 17.26 -13.30
CA ASP A 537 -15.05 16.50 -12.21
C ASP A 537 -16.55 16.38 -12.47
N ALA A 538 -17.11 15.18 -12.28
CA ALA A 538 -18.52 14.92 -12.49
C ALA A 538 -19.03 13.80 -11.58
N VAL A 539 -20.27 13.93 -11.09
CA VAL A 539 -20.97 12.85 -10.39
C VAL A 539 -21.87 12.10 -11.36
N VAL A 540 -21.76 10.79 -11.40
CA VAL A 540 -22.49 9.91 -12.32
C VAL A 540 -23.18 8.79 -11.54
N SER A 541 -24.44 8.49 -11.85
CA SER A 541 -25.08 7.29 -11.29
C SER A 541 -24.68 6.04 -12.07
N MET A 542 -24.69 4.90 -11.38
CA MET A 542 -24.77 3.61 -12.03
C MET A 542 -25.96 3.62 -13.00
N PRO A 543 -25.76 3.15 -14.25
CA PRO A 543 -26.86 3.01 -15.16
C PRO A 543 -27.84 1.95 -14.66
N VAL A 544 -29.12 2.21 -14.88
CA VAL A 544 -30.20 1.27 -14.65
C VAL A 544 -30.72 0.81 -16.00
N GLY A 545 -30.58 -0.49 -16.28
CA GLY A 545 -31.20 -1.14 -17.42
C GLY A 545 -32.65 -1.45 -17.09
N TYR A 546 -33.54 -1.33 -18.06
CA TYR A 546 -34.95 -1.69 -17.89
C TYR A 546 -35.38 -2.69 -18.96
N TYR A 547 -36.21 -3.63 -18.55
CA TYR A 547 -36.93 -4.53 -19.45
C TYR A 547 -38.42 -4.37 -19.20
N ALA A 548 -39.21 -3.97 -20.20
CA ALA A 548 -40.64 -3.72 -20.04
C ALA A 548 -40.94 -2.76 -18.87
N ASN A 549 -40.12 -1.71 -18.73
CA ASN A 549 -40.13 -0.74 -17.62
C ASN A 549 -39.78 -1.28 -16.22
N GLN A 550 -39.36 -2.54 -16.07
CA GLN A 550 -38.85 -3.06 -14.81
C GLN A 550 -37.34 -2.88 -14.71
N PRO A 551 -36.80 -2.34 -13.60
CA PRO A 551 -35.37 -2.17 -13.43
C PRO A 551 -34.68 -3.53 -13.30
N ALA A 552 -33.54 -3.68 -13.95
CA ALA A 552 -32.69 -4.86 -13.87
C ALA A 552 -31.35 -4.49 -13.21
N PRO A 553 -30.87 -5.27 -12.23
CA PRO A 553 -29.61 -5.00 -11.57
C PRO A 553 -28.42 -5.17 -12.52
N MET A 554 -27.45 -4.27 -12.40
CA MET A 554 -26.15 -4.39 -13.07
C MET A 554 -25.11 -4.92 -12.08
N THR A 555 -24.21 -5.78 -12.55
CA THR A 555 -23.05 -6.24 -11.80
C THR A 555 -21.81 -5.44 -12.22
N GLU A 556 -21.02 -5.04 -11.23
CA GLU A 556 -19.78 -4.30 -11.43
C GLU A 556 -18.64 -5.27 -11.80
N ASN A 557 -17.93 -5.00 -12.90
CA ASN A 557 -16.75 -5.73 -13.35
C ASN A 557 -15.60 -4.75 -13.63
N SER A 558 -14.46 -4.91 -12.98
CA SER A 558 -13.35 -3.95 -13.06
C SER A 558 -12.31 -4.29 -14.14
N PHE A 559 -11.83 -3.28 -14.88
CA PHE A 559 -10.57 -3.32 -15.65
C PHE A 559 -9.72 -2.07 -15.38
N VAL A 560 -8.55 -1.93 -16.03
CA VAL A 560 -7.54 -0.87 -15.78
C VAL A 560 -7.53 0.16 -16.91
N GLY A 561 -7.53 1.47 -16.61
CA GLY A 561 -7.47 2.55 -17.61
C GLY A 561 -6.74 3.81 -17.12
N ASN A 562 -6.00 4.51 -17.99
CA ASN A 562 -5.14 5.64 -17.58
C ASN A 562 -5.90 6.98 -17.40
N CYS A 563 -5.59 7.73 -16.35
CA CYS A 563 -5.99 9.14 -16.07
C CYS A 563 -7.47 9.44 -15.75
N VAL A 564 -8.20 8.50 -15.12
CA VAL A 564 -9.61 8.65 -14.70
C VAL A 564 -9.82 8.14 -13.29
N TRP A 565 -10.14 9.00 -12.32
CA TRP A 565 -10.46 8.61 -10.94
C TRP A 565 -11.94 8.32 -10.76
N TYR A 566 -12.27 7.37 -9.90
CA TYR A 566 -13.62 6.88 -9.69
C TYR A 566 -13.85 6.56 -8.21
N ASP A 567 -14.57 7.44 -7.53
CA ASP A 567 -14.81 7.33 -6.08
C ASP A 567 -16.30 7.14 -5.81
N PRO A 568 -16.74 6.06 -5.13
CA PRO A 568 -18.12 5.92 -4.73
C PRO A 568 -18.49 7.01 -3.71
N VAL A 569 -19.48 7.84 -4.04
CA VAL A 569 -19.96 8.93 -3.15
C VAL A 569 -21.26 8.57 -2.43
N ALA A 570 -22.04 7.65 -3.01
CA ALA A 570 -23.23 7.08 -2.42
C ALA A 570 -23.54 5.73 -3.09
N PRO A 571 -24.43 4.88 -2.53
CA PRO A 571 -24.83 3.65 -3.19
C PRO A 571 -25.32 3.91 -4.62
N GLY A 572 -24.58 3.38 -5.61
CA GLY A 572 -24.88 3.56 -7.03
C GLY A 572 -24.58 4.97 -7.59
N GLN A 573 -23.77 5.79 -6.91
CA GLN A 573 -23.28 7.07 -7.41
C GLN A 573 -21.77 7.21 -7.22
N TYR A 574 -21.13 7.86 -8.17
CA TYR A 574 -19.68 7.92 -8.24
C TYR A 574 -19.21 9.30 -8.65
N ASP A 575 -18.23 9.83 -7.92
CA ASP A 575 -17.43 10.97 -8.35
C ASP A 575 -16.41 10.48 -9.38
N LEU A 576 -16.36 11.18 -10.49
CA LEU A 576 -15.54 10.87 -11.64
C LEU A 576 -14.64 12.06 -11.90
N ARG A 577 -13.33 11.85 -11.84
CA ARG A 577 -12.35 12.88 -12.19
C ARG A 577 -11.53 12.43 -13.38
N ILE A 578 -11.21 13.34 -14.30
CA ILE A 578 -10.36 13.07 -15.47
C ILE A 578 -9.35 14.21 -15.56
N GLY A 579 -8.04 13.93 -15.67
CA GLY A 579 -6.99 14.94 -15.83
C GLY A 579 -6.13 15.26 -14.59
N GLY A 580 -5.16 16.16 -14.72
CA GLY A 580 -4.02 16.33 -13.79
C GLY A 580 -4.36 16.40 -12.30
N ALA A 581 -3.63 15.59 -11.53
CA ALA A 581 -3.68 15.45 -10.07
C ALA A 581 -3.15 16.66 -9.27
N GLY A 582 -3.51 17.87 -9.68
CA GLY A 582 -3.02 19.07 -9.05
C GLY A 582 -4.05 20.16 -9.13
N HIS A 583 -5.05 20.13 -8.25
CA HIS A 583 -5.52 21.31 -7.53
C HIS A 583 -6.41 20.85 -6.36
N GLU A 584 -6.01 21.33 -5.18
CA GLU A 584 -6.65 21.28 -3.86
C GLU A 584 -6.36 20.07 -2.96
#